data_AF-A0A843D8B1-F1
#
_entry.id   AF-A0A843D8B1-F1
#
_cell.length_a   1.000
_cell.length_b   1.000
_cell.length_c   1.000
_cell.angle_alpha   90.00
_cell.angle_beta   90.00
_cell.angle_gamma   90.00
#
_symmetry.space_group_name_H-M   'P 1'
#
loop_
_entity.id
_entity.type
_entity.pdbx_description
1 polymer ?
#
loop_
_entity_poly.entity_id
_entity_poly.type
_entity_poly.pdbx_seq_one_letter_code
_entity_poly.pdbx_strand_id
1 'polypeptide(L)'
;MEEKKMEPHKISGILSIILGLIFIIFPIFSSGFVSIMIGVSLVFLGLAIILSEFNGINIIIGLLAIIFGLLFIFNINALSFLLGIQFYIIGILMLLLGITGLISDQNISKLASILIIILGIIAFMLGALSLTQPLYAAILIGVCLIMQGVRLFLTE
;
A
#
# COMPACT_ATOMS: atom_id res chain seq x y z
N MET A 1 -33.23 23.71 0.75
CA MET A 1 -32.06 23.21 0.01
C MET A 1 -31.45 22.15 0.91
N GLU A 2 -31.95 20.91 0.81
CA GLU A 2 -31.42 19.80 1.60
C GLU A 2 -29.99 19.52 1.12
N GLU A 3 -29.03 19.73 2.02
CA GLU A 3 -27.67 19.30 1.80
C GLU A 3 -27.70 17.77 1.71
N LYS A 4 -27.60 17.23 0.48
CA LYS A 4 -27.56 15.80 0.24
C LYS A 4 -26.30 15.24 0.91
N LYS A 5 -26.42 14.85 2.17
CA LYS A 5 -25.34 14.30 2.98
C LYS A 5 -24.78 13.08 2.26
N MET A 6 -23.58 13.21 1.70
CA MET A 6 -22.95 12.10 1.01
C MET A 6 -22.72 10.97 2.00
N GLU A 7 -23.06 9.76 1.57
CA GLU A 7 -22.83 8.56 2.35
C GLU A 7 -21.32 8.38 2.63
N PRO A 8 -20.94 7.90 3.83
CA PRO A 8 -19.54 7.81 4.24
C PRO A 8 -18.69 6.93 3.31
N HIS A 9 -19.29 5.92 2.68
CA HIS A 9 -18.61 5.06 1.70
C HIS A 9 -18.28 5.82 0.40
N LYS A 10 -19.13 6.74 -0.05
CA LYS A 10 -18.88 7.57 -1.24
C LYS A 10 -17.77 8.58 -1.00
N ILE A 11 -17.76 9.20 0.19
CA ILE A 11 -16.70 10.13 0.60
C ILE A 11 -15.35 9.41 0.62
N SER A 12 -15.30 8.22 1.23
CA SER A 12 -14.09 7.38 1.25
C SER A 12 -13.65 6.96 -0.16
N GLY A 13 -14.59 6.59 -1.04
CA GLY A 13 -14.31 6.26 -2.43
C GLY A 13 -13.66 7.41 -3.21
N ILE A 14 -14.24 8.62 -3.10
CA ILE A 14 -13.70 9.83 -3.74
C ILE A 14 -12.31 10.16 -3.20
N LEU A 15 -12.11 10.07 -1.88
CA LEU A 15 -10.81 10.30 -1.26
C LEU A 15 -9.76 9.32 -1.79
N SER A 16 -10.13 8.04 -1.92
CA SER A 16 -9.25 6.99 -2.44
C SER A 16 -8.88 7.20 -3.91
N ILE A 17 -9.83 7.66 -4.74
CA ILE A 17 -9.55 8.02 -6.15
C ILE A 17 -8.57 9.19 -6.23
N ILE A 18 -8.81 10.27 -5.46
CA ILE A 18 -7.93 11.44 -5.44
C ILE A 18 -6.53 11.04 -4.99
N LEU A 19 -6.44 10.27 -3.91
CA LEU A 19 -5.18 9.80 -3.38
C LEU A 19 -4.46 8.90 -4.39
N GLY A 20 -5.18 8.04 -5.10
CA GLY A 20 -4.63 7.22 -6.17
C GLY A 20 -4.07 8.04 -7.34
N LEU A 21 -4.75 9.10 -7.75
CA LEU A 21 -4.25 10.02 -8.79
C LEU A 21 -2.95 10.71 -8.34
N ILE A 22 -2.91 11.19 -7.09
CA ILE A 22 -1.71 11.80 -6.49
C ILE A 22 -0.55 10.81 -6.54
N PHE A 23 -0.77 9.55 -6.14
CA PHE A 23 0.25 8.50 -6.15
C PHE A 23 0.70 8.09 -7.56
N ILE A 24 -0.05 8.36 -8.62
CA ILE A 24 0.42 8.16 -10.00
C ILE A 24 1.23 9.37 -10.47
N ILE A 25 0.72 10.58 -10.21
CA ILE A 25 1.26 11.82 -10.78
C ILE A 25 2.55 12.27 -10.06
N PHE A 26 2.57 12.24 -8.72
CA PHE A 26 3.69 12.80 -7.95
C PHE A 26 5.02 12.05 -8.11
N PRO A 27 5.05 10.71 -8.14
CA PRO A 27 6.30 9.99 -8.36
C PRO A 27 6.97 10.31 -9.70
N ILE A 28 6.19 10.68 -10.73
CA ILE A 28 6.70 11.06 -12.05
C ILE A 28 7.53 12.35 -11.97
N PHE A 29 7.15 13.28 -11.08
CA PHE A 29 7.91 14.51 -10.87
C PHE A 29 9.14 14.30 -10.01
N SER A 30 9.04 13.53 -8.93
CA SER A 30 10.19 13.17 -8.08
C SER A 30 9.86 12.03 -7.13
N SER A 31 10.59 10.92 -7.23
CA SER A 31 10.56 9.84 -6.23
C SER A 31 11.03 10.29 -4.85
N GLY A 32 11.87 11.35 -4.78
CA GLY A 32 12.38 11.89 -3.52
C GLY A 32 11.32 12.65 -2.76
N PHE A 33 10.51 13.42 -3.48
CA PHE A 33 9.38 14.14 -2.89
C PHE A 33 8.37 13.18 -2.24
N VAL A 34 8.09 12.06 -2.90
CA VAL A 34 7.19 11.01 -2.36
C VAL A 34 7.76 10.39 -1.10
N SER A 35 9.05 10.06 -1.07
CA SER A 35 9.73 9.52 0.11
C SER A 35 9.69 10.49 1.29
N ILE A 36 9.95 11.78 1.04
CA ILE A 36 9.86 12.82 2.07
C ILE A 36 8.42 12.94 2.57
N MET A 37 7.42 12.91 1.68
CA MET A 37 6.03 13.05 2.10
C MET A 37 5.50 11.88 2.93
N ILE A 38 5.86 10.65 2.54
CA ILE A 38 5.58 9.46 3.34
C ILE A 38 6.31 9.55 4.69
N GLY A 39 7.58 9.98 4.69
CA GLY A 39 8.38 10.13 5.89
C GLY A 39 7.79 11.16 6.87
N VAL A 40 7.42 12.34 6.39
CA VAL A 40 6.74 13.38 7.19
C VAL A 40 5.40 12.86 7.73
N SER A 41 4.61 12.17 6.90
CA SER A 41 3.34 11.59 7.32
C SER A 41 3.51 10.58 8.45
N LEU A 42 4.55 9.74 8.40
CA LEU A 42 4.86 8.77 9.45
C LEU A 42 5.35 9.43 10.74
N VAL A 43 6.11 10.51 10.67
CA VAL A 43 6.50 11.28 11.85
C VAL A 43 5.26 11.86 12.55
N PHE A 44 4.35 12.49 11.80
CA PHE A 44 3.10 13.00 12.36
C PHE A 44 2.20 11.89 12.90
N LEU A 45 2.11 10.76 12.20
CA LEU A 45 1.39 9.58 12.67
C LEU A 45 1.95 9.07 14.00
N GLY A 46 3.27 8.95 14.11
CA GLY A 46 3.91 8.47 15.33
C GLY A 46 3.68 9.41 16.52
N LEU A 47 3.76 10.73 16.30
CA LEU A 47 3.38 11.72 17.31
C LEU A 47 1.90 11.60 17.70
N ALA A 48 1.01 11.46 16.73
CA ALA A 48 -0.43 11.32 17.00
C ALA A 48 -0.75 10.06 17.83
N ILE A 49 -0.10 8.93 17.54
CA ILE A 49 -0.28 7.68 18.29
C ILE A 49 0.18 7.84 19.76
N ILE A 50 1.33 8.48 19.98
CA ILE A 50 1.86 8.73 21.34
C ILE A 50 0.94 9.67 22.12
N LEU A 51 0.44 10.72 21.47
CA LEU A 51 -0.41 11.74 22.09
C LEU A 51 -1.85 11.27 22.33
N SER A 52 -2.35 10.33 21.51
CA SER A 52 -3.73 9.83 21.63
C SER A 52 -3.94 9.07 22.94
N GLU A 53 -3.04 8.13 23.25
CA GLU A 53 -3.14 7.29 24.45
C GLU A 53 -1.76 6.89 24.93
N PHE A 54 -1.46 7.22 26.19
CA PHE A 54 -0.18 6.96 26.81
C PHE A 54 -0.07 5.51 27.32
N ASN A 55 0.02 4.59 26.36
CA ASN A 55 0.23 3.16 26.59
C ASN A 55 1.63 2.76 26.08
N GLY A 56 2.33 1.88 26.78
CA GLY A 56 3.67 1.40 26.39
C GLY A 56 3.74 0.86 24.96
N ILE A 57 2.69 0.17 24.51
CA ILE A 57 2.60 -0.34 23.13
C ILE A 57 2.53 0.83 22.12
N ASN A 58 1.68 1.83 22.38
CA ASN A 58 1.52 3.00 21.52
C ASN A 58 2.80 3.83 21.47
N ILE A 59 3.52 3.95 22.59
CA ILE A 59 4.81 4.62 22.64
C ILE A 59 5.83 3.91 21.74
N ILE A 60 5.92 2.58 21.82
CA ILE A 60 6.84 1.81 20.98
C ILE A 60 6.47 1.94 19.50
N ILE A 61 5.19 1.76 19.15
CA ILE A 61 4.71 1.87 17.76
C ILE A 61 4.93 3.29 17.22
N GLY A 62 4.60 4.31 18.00
CA GLY A 62 4.77 5.70 17.61
C GLY A 62 6.24 6.08 17.44
N LEU A 63 7.12 5.61 18.32
CA LEU A 63 8.57 5.82 18.17
C LEU A 63 9.11 5.10 16.92
N LEU A 64 8.64 3.88 16.64
CA LEU A 64 8.98 3.16 15.42
C LEU A 64 8.55 3.94 14.18
N ALA A 65 7.32 4.45 14.16
CA ALA A 65 6.80 5.27 13.07
C ALA A 65 7.64 6.53 12.85
N ILE A 66 8.07 7.22 13.92
CA ILE A 66 8.96 8.39 13.82
C ILE A 66 10.33 8.01 13.24
N ILE A 67 10.93 6.90 13.70
CA ILE A 67 12.24 6.43 13.23
C ILE A 67 12.17 6.07 11.74
N PHE A 68 11.17 5.29 11.33
CA PHE A 68 10.97 4.96 9.91
C PHE A 68 10.62 6.19 9.06
N GLY A 69 9.87 7.13 9.62
CA GLY A 69 9.55 8.39 8.97
C GLY A 69 10.81 9.22 8.67
N LEU A 70 11.69 9.38 9.66
CA LEU A 70 12.99 10.04 9.49
C LEU A 70 13.87 9.29 8.48
N LEU A 71 13.89 7.96 8.52
CA LEU A 71 14.64 7.14 7.56
C LEU A 71 14.23 7.44 6.11
N PHE A 72 12.92 7.57 5.84
CA PHE A 72 12.42 7.90 4.50
C PHE A 72 12.65 9.35 4.08
N ILE A 73 12.76 10.29 5.02
CA ILE A 73 13.12 11.68 4.71
C ILE A 73 14.58 11.76 4.22
N PHE A 74 15.49 11.06 4.89
CA PHE A 74 16.93 11.16 4.60
C PHE A 74 17.44 10.17 3.57
N ASN A 75 16.72 9.06 3.33
CA ASN A 75 17.16 8.02 2.41
C ASN A 75 16.04 7.53 1.50
N ILE A 76 16.05 8.02 0.26
CA ILE A 76 15.10 7.63 -0.79
C ILE A 76 15.12 6.12 -1.11
N ASN A 77 16.27 5.46 -0.90
CA ASN A 77 16.41 4.03 -1.17
C ASN A 77 15.73 3.20 -0.09
N ALA A 78 15.49 3.75 1.11
CA ALA A 78 14.81 3.04 2.17
C ALA A 78 13.35 2.74 1.81
N LEU A 79 12.66 3.67 1.14
CA LEU A 79 11.29 3.43 0.65
C LEU A 79 11.28 2.32 -0.42
N SER A 80 12.21 2.40 -1.37
CA SER A 80 12.38 1.40 -2.45
C SER A 80 12.63 0.00 -1.89
N PHE A 81 13.48 -0.09 -0.86
CA PHE A 81 13.79 -1.32 -0.15
C PHE A 81 12.58 -1.89 0.59
N LEU A 82 11.84 -1.05 1.33
CA LEU A 82 10.66 -1.51 2.07
C LEU A 82 9.58 -2.06 1.12
N LEU A 83 9.28 -1.32 0.05
CA LEU A 83 8.33 -1.75 -0.96
C LEU A 83 8.78 -3.04 -1.66
N GLY A 84 10.07 -3.15 -2.00
CA GLY A 84 10.65 -4.37 -2.58
C GLY A 84 10.48 -5.59 -1.67
N ILE A 85 10.81 -5.46 -0.38
CA ILE A 85 10.59 -6.53 0.62
C ILE A 85 9.12 -6.91 0.71
N GLN A 86 8.22 -5.92 0.77
CA GLN A 86 6.79 -6.16 0.87
C GLN A 86 6.27 -6.95 -0.34
N PHE A 87 6.67 -6.57 -1.56
CA PHE A 87 6.30 -7.31 -2.77
C PHE A 87 6.88 -8.71 -2.82
N TYR A 88 8.12 -8.94 -2.34
CA TYR A 88 8.67 -10.28 -2.24
C TYR A 88 7.91 -11.16 -1.24
N ILE A 89 7.57 -10.63 -0.06
CA ILE A 89 6.79 -11.37 0.94
C ILE A 89 5.41 -11.72 0.35
N ILE A 90 4.72 -10.75 -0.25
CA ILE A 90 3.41 -10.97 -0.89
C ILE A 90 3.54 -12.01 -2.01
N GLY A 91 4.53 -11.88 -2.89
CA GLY A 91 4.75 -12.80 -4.00
C GLY A 91 4.97 -14.24 -3.54
N ILE A 92 5.81 -14.43 -2.52
CA ILE A 92 6.07 -15.76 -1.93
C ILE A 92 4.81 -16.33 -1.28
N LEU A 93 4.07 -15.53 -0.51
CA LEU A 93 2.82 -15.97 0.12
C LEU A 93 1.79 -16.35 -0.93
N MET A 94 1.64 -15.57 -2.01
CA MET A 94 0.73 -15.88 -3.11
C MET A 94 1.14 -17.16 -3.82
N LEU A 95 2.43 -17.38 -4.09
CA LEU A 95 2.91 -18.63 -4.67
C LEU A 95 2.55 -19.84 -3.77
N LEU A 96 2.80 -19.74 -2.46
CA LEU A 96 2.44 -20.80 -1.51
C LEU A 96 0.93 -21.06 -1.50
N LEU A 97 0.11 -20.01 -1.39
CA LEU A 97 -1.35 -20.12 -1.39
C LEU A 97 -1.86 -20.74 -2.70
N GLY A 98 -1.33 -20.32 -3.84
CA GLY A 98 -1.71 -20.87 -5.13
C GLY A 98 -1.31 -22.34 -5.32
N ILE A 99 -0.11 -22.73 -4.84
CA ILE A 99 0.34 -24.14 -4.87
C ILE A 99 -0.53 -25.00 -3.95
N THR A 100 -0.78 -24.55 -2.71
CA THR A 100 -1.66 -25.29 -1.79
C THR A 100 -3.08 -25.41 -2.35
N GLY A 101 -3.60 -24.38 -3.00
CA GLY A 101 -4.91 -24.40 -3.64
C GLY A 101 -4.98 -25.27 -4.91
N LEU A 102 -3.86 -25.64 -5.53
CA LEU A 102 -3.82 -26.60 -6.65
C LEU A 102 -3.81 -28.06 -6.17
N ILE A 103 -3.17 -28.30 -5.04
CA ILE A 103 -3.01 -29.63 -4.43
C ILE A 103 -4.21 -29.97 -3.53
N SER A 104 -4.91 -28.97 -3.01
CA SER A 104 -6.06 -29.17 -2.14
C SER A 104 -7.23 -29.85 -2.87
N ASP A 105 -7.79 -30.89 -2.24
CA ASP A 105 -9.03 -31.54 -2.66
C ASP A 105 -10.29 -30.75 -2.25
N GLN A 106 -10.11 -29.60 -1.58
CA GLN A 106 -11.22 -28.71 -1.26
C GLN A 106 -11.78 -28.06 -2.53
N ASN A 107 -13.03 -27.58 -2.50
CA ASN A 107 -13.71 -26.86 -3.61
C ASN A 107 -13.08 -25.49 -3.92
N ILE A 108 -11.77 -25.35 -3.77
CA ILE A 108 -11.00 -24.20 -4.23
C ILE A 108 -10.92 -24.32 -5.75
N SER A 109 -11.40 -23.29 -6.45
CA SER A 109 -11.33 -23.26 -7.90
C SER A 109 -9.88 -23.37 -8.35
N LYS A 110 -9.52 -24.47 -9.04
CA LYS A 110 -8.18 -24.67 -9.61
C LYS A 110 -7.74 -23.50 -10.48
N LEU A 111 -8.70 -22.87 -11.16
CA LEU A 111 -8.46 -21.68 -11.97
C LEU A 111 -8.09 -20.46 -11.11
N ALA A 112 -8.73 -20.27 -9.95
CA ALA A 112 -8.34 -19.23 -9.00
C ALA A 112 -6.93 -19.48 -8.45
N SER A 113 -6.59 -20.73 -8.13
CA SER A 113 -5.26 -21.12 -7.67
C SER A 113 -4.18 -20.79 -8.70
N ILE A 114 -4.42 -21.08 -9.99
CA ILE A 114 -3.51 -20.71 -11.08
C ILE A 114 -3.35 -19.19 -11.20
N LEU A 115 -4.45 -18.43 -11.13
CA LEU A 115 -4.40 -16.96 -11.16
C LEU A 115 -3.58 -16.40 -9.99
N ILE A 116 -3.74 -16.96 -8.79
CA ILE A 116 -2.98 -16.57 -7.60
C ILE A 116 -1.47 -16.82 -7.80
N ILE A 117 -1.09 -17.95 -8.39
CA ILE A 117 0.32 -18.22 -8.72
C ILE A 117 0.86 -17.18 -9.71
N ILE A 118 0.12 -16.92 -10.79
CA ILE A 118 0.52 -15.93 -11.80
C ILE A 118 0.71 -14.56 -11.15
N LEU A 119 -0.23 -14.14 -10.29
CA LEU A 119 -0.13 -12.87 -9.59
C LEU A 119 1.03 -12.83 -8.60
N GLY A 120 1.35 -13.96 -7.96
CA GLY A 120 2.53 -14.11 -7.10
C GLY A 120 3.84 -13.93 -7.87
N ILE A 121 3.95 -14.49 -9.08
CA ILE A 121 5.11 -14.29 -9.97
C ILE A 121 5.23 -12.82 -10.36
N ILE A 122 4.12 -12.18 -10.77
CA ILE A 122 4.09 -10.77 -11.13
C ILE A 122 4.53 -9.90 -9.94
N ALA A 123 4.01 -10.17 -8.73
CA ALA A 123 4.40 -9.49 -7.50
C ALA A 123 5.89 -9.65 -7.20
N PHE A 124 6.45 -10.85 -7.41
CA PHE A 124 7.88 -11.10 -7.24
C PHE A 124 8.73 -10.28 -8.22
N MET A 125 8.33 -10.18 -9.49
CA MET A 125 9.00 -9.34 -10.48
C MET A 125 8.89 -7.84 -10.14
N LEU A 126 7.73 -7.40 -9.65
CA LEU A 126 7.53 -6.04 -9.15
C LEU A 126 8.43 -5.72 -7.95
N GLY A 127 8.69 -6.69 -7.07
CA GLY A 127 9.65 -6.54 -5.97
C GLY A 127 11.06 -6.21 -6.48
N ALA A 128 11.53 -6.92 -7.50
CA ALA A 128 12.82 -6.64 -8.13
C ALA A 128 12.86 -5.25 -8.80
N LEU A 129 11.79 -4.86 -9.50
CA LEU A 129 11.67 -3.55 -10.14
C LEU A 129 11.56 -2.40 -9.14
N SER A 130 10.93 -2.63 -7.98
CA SER A 130 10.81 -1.64 -6.92
C SER A 130 12.16 -1.27 -6.29
N LEU A 131 13.14 -2.19 -6.31
CA LEU A 131 14.49 -1.93 -5.83
C LEU A 131 15.29 -1.02 -6.76
N THR A 132 15.02 -1.05 -8.07
CA THR A 132 15.72 -0.21 -9.05
C THR A 132 15.05 1.16 -9.17
N GLN A 133 13.72 1.22 -9.18
CA GLN A 133 12.97 2.46 -9.24
C GLN A 133 11.65 2.34 -8.43
N PRO A 134 11.48 3.09 -7.32
CA PRO A 134 10.25 3.07 -6.52
C PRO A 134 9.03 3.61 -7.27
N LEU A 135 9.26 4.27 -8.41
CA LEU A 135 8.23 4.78 -9.31
C LEU A 135 7.17 3.72 -9.66
N TYR A 136 7.60 2.51 -10.00
CA TYR A 136 6.68 1.45 -10.42
C TYR A 136 5.75 0.99 -9.31
N ALA A 137 6.28 0.90 -8.08
CA ALA A 137 5.50 0.54 -6.91
C ALA A 137 4.45 1.62 -6.59
N ALA A 138 4.83 2.90 -6.66
CA ALA A 138 3.92 4.01 -6.38
C ALA A 138 2.79 4.10 -7.42
N ILE A 139 3.10 3.90 -8.71
CA ILE A 139 2.09 3.85 -9.77
C ILE A 139 1.12 2.69 -9.53
N LEU A 140 1.62 1.50 -9.18
CA LEU A 140 0.78 0.34 -8.89
C LEU A 140 -0.17 0.59 -7.72
N ILE A 141 0.34 1.15 -6.62
CA ILE A 141 -0.46 1.57 -5.46
C ILE A 141 -1.53 2.57 -5.89
N GLY A 142 -1.17 3.55 -6.72
CA GLY A 142 -2.10 4.54 -7.26
C GLY A 142 -3.23 3.91 -8.08
N VAL A 143 -2.90 2.97 -8.98
CA VAL A 143 -3.91 2.21 -9.76
C VAL A 143 -4.83 1.39 -8.84
N CYS A 144 -4.27 0.71 -7.84
CA CYS A 144 -5.05 -0.06 -6.86
C CYS A 144 -6.01 0.85 -6.05
N LEU A 145 -5.55 2.03 -5.61
CA LEU A 145 -6.39 3.01 -4.90
C LEU A 145 -7.52 3.54 -5.78
N ILE A 146 -7.26 3.80 -7.07
CA ILE A 146 -8.31 4.20 -8.01
C ILE A 146 -9.34 3.08 -8.17
N MET A 147 -8.90 1.83 -8.40
CA MET A 147 -9.82 0.69 -8.52
C MET A 147 -10.67 0.50 -7.26
N GLN A 148 -10.04 0.57 -6.09
CA GLN A 148 -10.74 0.43 -4.81
C GLN A 148 -11.73 1.58 -4.59
N GLY A 149 -11.33 2.81 -4.90
CA GLY A 149 -12.18 3.99 -4.79
C GLY A 149 -13.37 3.97 -5.74
N VAL A 150 -13.17 3.54 -6.99
CA VAL A 150 -14.27 3.32 -7.96
C VAL A 150 -15.23 2.25 -7.44
N ARG A 151 -14.73 1.13 -6.92
CA ARG A 151 -15.58 0.09 -6.31
C ARG A 151 -16.40 0.63 -5.14
N LEU A 152 -15.77 1.37 -4.21
CA LEU A 152 -16.44 1.97 -3.06
C LEU A 152 -17.46 3.03 -3.44
N PHE A 153 -17.22 3.77 -4.53
CA PHE A 153 -18.15 4.78 -5.02
C PHE A 153 -19.39 4.16 -5.70
N LEU A 154 -19.21 3.02 -6.38
CA LEU A 154 -20.26 2.30 -7.09
C LEU A 154 -21.03 1.31 -6.22
N THR A 155 -20.46 0.87 -5.10
CA THR A 155 -21.14 0.01 -4.13
C THR A 155 -22.05 0.89 -3.27
N GLU A 156 -23.34 0.55 -3.24
CA GLU A 156 -24.38 1.23 -2.44
C GLU A 156 -24.18 1.08 -0.93
#